data_AF-A0A2V7FT32-F1
#
_entry.id   AF-A0A2V7FT32-F1
#
_cell.length_a   1.000
_cell.length_b   1.000
_cell.length_c   1.000
_cell.angle_alpha   90.00
_cell.angle_beta   90.00
_cell.angle_gamma   90.00
#
_symmetry.space_group_name_H-M   'P 1'
#
loop_
_entity.id
_entity.type
_entity.pdbx_description
1 polymer ?
#
loop_
_entity_poly.entity_id
_entity_poly.type
_entity_poly.pdbx_seq_one_letter_code
_entity_poly.pdbx_strand_id
1 'polypeptide(L)'
;MAPVTVQRLVKELEKLKEQVDAGTLKARDYDERLARIIRELREQGLDADRAAITAALADVAKRGIVTPEVQEHLRHRLGLA
;
A
#
# COMPACT_ATOMS: atom_id res chain seq x y z
N MET A 1 -9.39 -10.08 15.31
CA MET A 1 -9.28 -8.86 14.49
C MET A 1 -9.80 -9.18 13.11
N ALA A 2 -10.62 -8.32 12.52
CA ALA A 2 -11.12 -8.54 11.15
C ALA A 2 -9.95 -8.37 10.17
N PRO A 3 -9.81 -9.24 9.16
CA PRO A 3 -8.69 -9.18 8.24
C PRO A 3 -8.77 -7.92 7.37
N VAL A 4 -7.61 -7.40 6.97
CA VAL A 4 -7.57 -6.20 6.13
C VAL A 4 -7.98 -6.60 4.73
N THR A 5 -9.00 -5.95 4.19
CA THR A 5 -9.37 -6.14 2.79
C THR A 5 -8.46 -5.31 1.89
N VAL A 6 -8.19 -5.82 0.70
CA VAL A 6 -7.42 -5.12 -0.34
C VAL A 6 -7.99 -3.72 -0.63
N GLN A 7 -9.31 -3.57 -0.58
CA GLN A 7 -9.97 -2.26 -0.74
C GLN A 7 -9.56 -1.25 0.33
N ARG A 8 -9.39 -1.68 1.58
CA ARG A 8 -8.94 -0.81 2.67
C ARG A 8 -7.49 -0.39 2.49
N LEU A 9 -6.63 -1.29 2.02
CA LEU A 9 -5.26 -0.97 1.64
C LEU A 9 -5.23 0.11 0.55
N VAL A 10 -6.00 -0.07 -0.53
CA VAL A 10 -6.08 0.90 -1.62
C VAL A 10 -6.49 2.28 -1.12
N LYS A 11 -7.52 2.36 -0.26
CA LYS A 11 -7.95 3.63 0.34
C LYS A 11 -6.87 4.32 1.18
N GLU A 12 -6.08 3.57 1.93
CA GLU A 12 -5.00 4.16 2.73
C GLU A 12 -3.85 4.67 1.83
N LEU A 13 -3.56 3.97 0.73
CA LEU A 13 -2.61 4.44 -0.28
C LEU A 13 -3.11 5.70 -0.99
N GLU A 14 -4.40 5.78 -1.32
CA GLU A 14 -5.04 6.98 -1.89
C GLU A 14 -4.88 8.19 -0.95
N LYS A 15 -5.21 8.02 0.33
CA LYS A 15 -5.02 9.08 1.33
C LYS A 15 -3.57 9.52 1.49
N LEU A 16 -2.63 8.58 1.39
CA LEU A 16 -1.20 8.89 1.44
C LEU A 16 -0.81 9.76 0.26
N LYS A 17 -1.25 9.41 -0.95
CA LYS A 17 -1.04 10.22 -2.14
C LYS A 17 -1.63 11.61 -1.99
N GLU A 18 -2.89 11.73 -1.55
CA GLU A 18 -3.53 13.06 -1.38
C GLU A 18 -2.70 13.97 -0.47
N GLN A 19 -2.13 13.43 0.61
CA GLN A 19 -1.30 14.23 1.54
C GLN A 19 0.07 14.60 0.95
N VAL A 20 0.65 13.74 0.10
CA VAL A 20 1.88 14.02 -0.66
C VAL A 20 1.62 15.08 -1.74
N ASP A 21 0.55 14.92 -2.54
CA ASP A 21 0.13 15.87 -3.57
C ASP A 21 -0.23 17.24 -2.97
N ALA A 22 -0.83 17.26 -1.78
CA ALA A 22 -1.10 18.49 -1.03
C ALA A 22 0.17 19.16 -0.48
N GLY A 23 1.34 18.52 -0.60
CA GLY A 23 2.60 19.01 -0.02
C GLY A 23 2.65 18.98 1.51
N THR A 24 1.67 18.34 2.14
CA THR A 24 1.53 18.27 3.61
C THR A 24 2.30 17.12 4.23
N LEU A 25 2.67 16.11 3.43
CA LEU A 25 3.40 14.93 3.87
C LEU A 25 4.84 14.98 3.36
N LYS A 26 5.81 14.94 4.29
CA LYS A 26 7.22 14.79 3.92
C LYS A 26 7.48 13.33 3.54
N ALA A 27 8.50 13.10 2.69
CA ALA A 27 8.91 11.76 2.28
C ALA A 27 9.16 10.81 3.47
N ARG A 28 9.76 11.32 4.55
CA ARG A 28 9.99 10.53 5.78
C ARG A 28 8.68 10.08 6.45
N ASP A 29 7.67 10.95 6.51
CA ASP A 29 6.35 10.63 7.08
C ASP A 29 5.59 9.64 6.18
N TYR A 30 5.79 9.74 4.86
CA TYR A 30 5.27 8.78 3.90
C TYR A 30 5.82 7.37 4.15
N ASP A 31 7.15 7.23 4.24
CA ASP A 31 7.81 5.95 4.51
C ASP A 31 7.37 5.33 5.84
N GLU A 32 7.26 6.13 6.91
CA GLU A 32 6.83 5.64 8.22
C GLU A 32 5.39 5.11 8.20
N ARG A 33 4.48 5.84 7.55
CA ARG A 33 3.09 5.41 7.38
C ARG A 33 2.97 4.19 6.49
N LEU A 34 3.71 4.15 5.40
CA LEU A 34 3.77 2.99 4.51
C LEU A 34 4.27 1.75 5.26
N ALA A 35 5.33 1.88 6.05
CA ALA A 35 5.85 0.81 6.88
C ALA A 35 4.82 0.31 7.91
N ARG A 36 4.06 1.21 8.52
CA ARG A 36 2.94 0.81 9.41
C ARG A 36 1.87 0.03 8.66
N ILE A 37 1.41 0.51 7.51
CA ILE A 37 0.39 -0.19 6.71
C ILE A 37 0.89 -1.59 6.36
N ILE A 38 2.10 -1.72 5.82
CA ILE A 38 2.71 -3.02 5.49
C ILE A 38 2.77 -3.95 6.70
N ARG A 39 3.14 -3.41 7.86
CA ARG A 39 3.21 -4.17 9.10
C ARG A 39 1.83 -4.65 9.54
N GLU A 40 0.82 -3.78 9.51
CA GLU A 40 -0.57 -4.18 9.81
C GLU A 40 -1.08 -5.23 8.84
N LEU A 41 -0.77 -5.13 7.54
CA LEU A 41 -1.13 -6.15 6.55
C LEU A 41 -0.50 -7.51 6.86
N ARG A 42 0.75 -7.53 7.34
CA ARG A 42 1.43 -8.76 7.79
C ARG A 42 0.83 -9.32 9.07
N GLU A 43 0.51 -8.46 10.05
CA GLU A 43 0.00 -8.88 11.36
C GLU A 43 -1.46 -9.34 11.30
N GLN A 44 -2.29 -8.67 10.49
CA GLN A 44 -3.72 -8.98 10.36
C GLN A 44 -4.01 -9.99 9.26
N GLY A 45 -3.09 -10.19 8.31
CA GLY A 45 -3.34 -10.95 7.09
C GLY A 45 -4.26 -10.20 6.14
N LEU A 46 -3.90 -10.18 4.86
CA LEU A 46 -4.83 -9.75 3.81
C LEU A 46 -5.84 -10.87 3.59
N ASP A 47 -7.13 -10.53 3.65
CA ASP A 47 -8.23 -11.45 3.26
C ASP A 47 -8.33 -11.52 1.73
N ALA A 48 -7.23 -11.89 1.08
CA ALA A 48 -7.13 -11.90 -0.37
C ALA A 48 -5.98 -12.80 -0.83
N ASP A 49 -6.20 -13.50 -1.93
CA ASP A 49 -5.15 -14.25 -2.61
C ASP A 49 -3.99 -13.34 -3.03
N ARG A 50 -2.78 -13.91 -3.06
CA ARG A 50 -1.57 -13.24 -3.58
C ARG A 50 -1.80 -12.59 -4.94
N ALA A 51 -2.58 -13.23 -5.81
CA ALA A 51 -2.94 -12.71 -7.12
C ALA A 51 -3.80 -11.43 -7.02
N ALA A 52 -4.80 -11.43 -6.13
CA ALA A 52 -5.66 -10.26 -5.90
C ALA A 52 -4.87 -9.08 -5.30
N ILE A 53 -3.94 -9.36 -4.38
CA ILE A 53 -3.06 -8.32 -3.81
C ILE A 53 -2.15 -7.74 -4.90
N THR A 54 -1.54 -8.60 -5.73
CA THR A 54 -0.68 -8.17 -6.84
C THR A 54 -1.45 -7.34 -7.87
N ALA A 55 -2.65 -7.78 -8.24
CA ALA A 55 -3.51 -7.05 -9.17
C ALA A 55 -3.91 -5.68 -8.63
N ALA A 56 -4.25 -5.59 -7.34
CA ALA A 56 -4.58 -4.32 -6.71
C ALA A 56 -3.37 -3.38 -6.63
N LEU A 57 -2.18 -3.90 -6.28
CA LEU A 57 -0.94 -3.12 -6.30
C LEU A 57 -0.61 -2.60 -7.71
N ALA A 58 -0.85 -3.40 -8.74
CA ALA A 58 -0.68 -2.98 -10.13
C ALA A 58 -1.72 -1.93 -10.54
N ASP A 59 -2.98 -2.06 -10.10
CA ASP A 59 -4.03 -1.08 -10.37
C ASP A 59 -3.71 0.28 -9.75
N VAL A 60 -3.32 0.32 -8.46
CA VAL A 60 -2.96 1.58 -7.79
C VAL A 60 -1.73 2.24 -8.41
N ALA A 61 -0.75 1.46 -8.87
CA ALA A 61 0.40 2.00 -9.60
C ALA A 61 -0.01 2.56 -10.97
N LYS A 62 -0.86 1.83 -11.72
CA LYS A 62 -1.40 2.27 -13.01
C LYS A 62 -2.22 3.56 -12.89
N ARG A 63 -2.97 3.71 -11.79
CA ARG A 63 -3.72 4.92 -11.46
C ARG A 63 -2.84 6.08 -10.99
N GLY A 64 -1.53 5.87 -10.81
CA GLY A 64 -0.59 6.86 -10.29
C GLY A 64 -0.79 7.16 -8.81
N ILE A 65 -1.44 6.26 -8.07
CA ILE A 65 -1.65 6.38 -6.63
C ILE A 65 -0.34 6.15 -5.87
N VAL A 66 0.44 5.18 -6.32
CA VAL A 66 1.79 4.92 -5.83
C VAL A 66 2.79 5.01 -6.97
N THR A 67 4.02 5.36 -6.66
CA THR A 67 5.12 5.30 -7.62
C THR A 67 5.50 3.83 -7.91
N PRO A 68 6.11 3.54 -9.08
CA PRO A 68 6.57 2.19 -9.39
C PRO A 68 7.58 1.65 -8.37
N GLU A 69 8.44 2.51 -7.80
CA GLU A 69 9.37 2.14 -6.71
C GLU A 69 8.62 1.65 -5.46
N VAL A 70 7.56 2.36 -5.06
CA VAL A 70 6.73 1.97 -3.91
C VAL A 70 5.99 0.66 -4.18
N GLN A 71 5.48 0.46 -5.40
CA GLN A 71 4.84 -0.79 -5.80
C GLN A 71 5.82 -1.98 -5.66
N GLU A 72 7.04 -1.83 -6.14
CA GLU A 72 8.07 -2.87 -6.06
C GLU A 72 8.45 -3.17 -4.60
N HIS A 73 8.64 -2.13 -3.79
CA HIS A 73 8.92 -2.28 -2.36
C HIS A 73 7.79 -3.00 -1.63
N LEU A 74 6.53 -2.69 -1.95
CA LEU A 74 5.34 -3.38 -1.42
C LEU A 74 5.33 -4.86 -1.81
N ARG A 75 5.63 -5.18 -3.08
CA ARG A 75 5.72 -6.57 -3.56
C ARG A 75 6.79 -7.36 -2.81
N HIS A 76 7.98 -6.82 -2.64
CA HIS A 76 9.05 -7.47 -1.86
C HIS A 76 8.67 -7.67 -0.39
N ARG A 77 8.07 -6.65 0.25
CA ARG A 77 7.69 -6.73 1.67
C ARG A 77 6.54 -7.70 1.94
N LEU A 78 5.64 -7.88 0.98
CA LEU A 78 4.56 -8.85 1.04
C LEU A 78 4.99 -10.25 0.54
N GLY A 79 6.24 -10.38 0.08
CA GLY A 79 6.80 -11.63 -0.43
C GLY A 79 6.17 -12.07 -1.75
N LEU A 80 5.63 -11.14 -2.53
CA LEU A 80 4.97 -11.34 -3.84
C LEU A 80 5.95 -11.27 -5.03
N ALA A 81 7.22 -10.98 -4.75
CA ALA A 81 8.32 -10.97 -5.72
C ALA A 81 8.93 -12.36 -5.87
#